data_AF-A0A838DX88-F1
#
_entry.id   AF-A0A838DX88-F1
#
_cell.length_a   1.000
_cell.length_b   1.000
_cell.length_c   1.000
_cell.angle_alpha   90.00
_cell.angle_beta   90.00
_cell.angle_gamma   90.00
#
_symmetry.space_group_name_H-M   'P 1'
#
loop_
_entity.id
_entity.type
_entity.pdbx_description
1 polymer ?
#
loop_
_entity_poly.entity_id
_entity_poly.type
_entity_poly.pdbx_seq_one_letter_code
_entity_poly.pdbx_strand_id
1 'polypeptide(L)'
;MQEPETWRELLRGIISDGHEKQRIADELGISPITLTRWANRESDPRQQNLRLLLKALPQHREMLLELIPKEFDDFTAAAIDDSTKEIPSAFYARVFIARGSTAEALRFWSICNLILQQALGQLDPDRLGMAVNVVRCMPPKNGKVR
;
A
#
# COMPACT_ATOMS: atom_id res chain seq x y z
N MET A 1 -4.30 -23.21 -24.77
CA MET A 1 -4.54 -22.78 -23.38
C MET A 1 -5.68 -21.80 -23.45
N GLN A 2 -6.81 -22.08 -22.81
CA GLN A 2 -7.91 -21.12 -22.71
C GLN A 2 -7.43 -19.98 -21.82
N GLU A 3 -7.58 -18.74 -22.28
CA GLU A 3 -7.37 -17.58 -21.44
C GLU A 3 -8.40 -17.61 -20.30
N PRO A 4 -7.99 -17.38 -19.05
CA PRO A 4 -8.91 -17.44 -17.92
C PRO A 4 -9.95 -16.32 -18.03
N GLU A 5 -11.24 -16.67 -17.96
CA GLU A 5 -12.34 -15.69 -18.07
C GLU A 5 -12.52 -14.91 -16.76
N THR A 6 -12.03 -15.45 -15.65
CA THR A 6 -12.12 -14.83 -14.31
C THR A 6 -10.80 -14.85 -13.56
N TRP A 7 -10.62 -13.91 -12.64
CA TRP A 7 -9.40 -13.83 -11.81
C TRP A 7 -9.22 -15.08 -10.94
N ARG A 8 -10.32 -15.78 -10.61
CA ARG A 8 -10.31 -17.02 -9.83
C ARG A 8 -9.84 -18.22 -10.62
N GLU A 9 -10.18 -18.29 -11.90
CA GLU A 9 -9.64 -19.31 -12.81
C GLU A 9 -8.14 -19.11 -13.01
N LEU A 10 -7.72 -17.86 -13.20
CA LEU A 10 -6.30 -17.50 -13.25
C LEU A 10 -5.59 -17.93 -11.95
N LEU A 11 -6.15 -17.58 -10.79
CA LEU A 11 -5.59 -17.98 -9.50
C LEU A 11 -5.53 -19.49 -9.37
N ARG A 12 -6.56 -20.23 -9.80
CA ARG A 12 -6.61 -21.70 -9.77
C ARG A 12 -5.50 -22.31 -10.60
N GLY A 13 -5.23 -21.77 -11.79
CA GLY A 13 -4.12 -22.21 -12.63
C GLY A 13 -2.76 -22.03 -11.94
N ILE A 14 -2.56 -20.89 -11.28
CA ILE A 14 -1.31 -20.58 -10.58
C ILE A 14 -1.10 -21.48 -9.35
N ILE A 15 -2.11 -21.62 -8.49
CA ILE A 15 -2.01 -22.42 -7.25
C ILE A 15 -2.10 -23.93 -7.49
N SER A 16 -2.22 -24.38 -8.75
CA SER A 16 -2.13 -25.80 -9.09
C SER A 16 -0.71 -26.34 -8.86
N ASP A 17 0.31 -25.47 -8.94
CA ASP A 17 1.63 -25.76 -8.41
C ASP A 17 1.61 -25.56 -6.88
N GLY A 18 1.87 -26.65 -6.14
CA GLY A 18 1.91 -26.64 -4.68
C GLY A 18 3.00 -25.72 -4.11
N HIS A 19 4.10 -25.53 -4.83
CA HIS A 19 5.18 -24.63 -4.41
C HIS A 19 4.73 -23.17 -4.53
N GLU A 20 4.16 -22.77 -5.67
CA GLU A 20 3.61 -21.41 -5.85
C GLU A 20 2.46 -21.14 -4.88
N LYS A 21 1.59 -22.12 -4.65
CA LYS A 21 0.53 -21.99 -3.64
C LYS A 21 1.09 -21.66 -2.26
N GLN A 22 2.14 -22.35 -1.82
CA GLN A 22 2.76 -22.09 -0.52
C GLN A 22 3.46 -20.72 -0.51
N ARG A 23 4.23 -20.41 -1.56
CA ARG A 23 4.93 -19.12 -1.71
C ARG A 23 3.96 -17.93 -1.60
N ILE A 24 2.85 -17.98 -2.33
CA ILE A 24 1.82 -16.92 -2.31
C ILE A 24 1.16 -16.86 -0.93
N ALA A 25 0.87 -18.00 -0.31
CA ALA A 25 0.26 -18.04 1.02
C ALA A 25 1.16 -17.37 2.08
N ASP A 26 2.46 -17.66 2.03
CA ASP A 26 3.46 -17.07 2.93
C ASP A 26 3.60 -15.57 2.70
N GLU A 27 3.62 -15.12 1.44
CA GLU A 27 3.72 -13.70 1.08
C GLU A 27 2.48 -12.89 1.48
N LEU A 28 1.30 -13.52 1.43
CA LEU A 28 0.03 -12.92 1.87
C LEU A 28 -0.21 -13.06 3.38
N GLY A 29 0.59 -13.86 4.10
CA GLY A 29 0.40 -14.15 5.52
C GLY A 29 -0.90 -14.91 5.83
N ILE A 30 -1.35 -15.77 4.91
CA ILE A 30 -2.60 -16.56 5.03
C ILE A 30 -2.35 -18.05 4.94
N SER A 31 -3.35 -18.87 5.29
CA SER A 31 -3.28 -20.31 5.05
C SER A 31 -3.40 -20.65 3.56
N PRO A 32 -2.64 -21.64 3.04
CA PRO A 32 -2.80 -22.15 1.67
C PRO A 32 -4.23 -22.62 1.36
N ILE A 33 -4.98 -23.07 2.37
CA ILE A 33 -6.37 -23.48 2.20
C ILE A 33 -7.25 -22.27 1.83
N THR A 34 -6.96 -21.09 2.38
CA THR A 34 -7.68 -19.84 2.06
C THR A 34 -7.55 -19.47 0.58
N LEU A 35 -6.37 -19.65 -0.03
CA LEU A 35 -6.18 -19.45 -1.47
C LEU A 35 -7.06 -20.39 -2.31
N THR A 36 -7.15 -21.66 -1.90
CA THR A 36 -8.04 -22.63 -2.55
C THR A 36 -9.51 -22.22 -2.41
N ARG A 37 -9.94 -21.75 -1.24
CA ARG A 37 -11.31 -21.26 -1.04
C ARG A 37 -11.62 -20.07 -1.94
N TRP A 38 -10.67 -19.15 -2.14
CA TRP A 38 -10.84 -18.04 -3.08
C TRP A 38 -10.95 -18.53 -4.52
N ALA A 39 -10.07 -19.43 -4.96
CA ALA A 39 -10.13 -20.01 -6.30
C ALA A 39 -11.44 -20.78 -6.57
N ASN A 40 -12.04 -21.36 -5.52
CA ASN A 40 -13.28 -22.13 -5.59
C ASN A 40 -14.57 -21.33 -5.39
N ARG A 41 -14.49 -20.00 -5.18
CA ARG A 41 -15.64 -19.14 -4.81
C ARG A 41 -16.31 -19.51 -3.48
N GLU A 42 -15.59 -20.17 -2.57
CA GLU A 42 -16.08 -20.50 -1.23
C GLU A 42 -15.97 -19.31 -0.28
N SER A 43 -15.11 -18.33 -0.59
CA SER A 43 -15.00 -17.06 0.14
C SER A 43 -14.42 -15.96 -0.72
N ASP A 44 -14.69 -14.72 -0.31
CA ASP A 44 -14.18 -13.53 -0.98
C ASP A 44 -12.98 -12.94 -0.22
N PRO A 45 -11.87 -12.66 -0.92
CA PRO A 45 -10.77 -11.91 -0.32
C PRO A 45 -11.21 -10.50 0.03
N ARG A 46 -10.70 -9.98 1.14
CA ARG A 46 -10.80 -8.54 1.44
C ARG A 46 -9.99 -7.75 0.40
N GLN A 47 -10.34 -6.47 0.19
CA GLN A 47 -9.61 -5.60 -0.73
C GLN A 47 -8.09 -5.57 -0.47
N GLN A 48 -7.68 -5.59 0.80
CA GLN A 48 -6.28 -5.64 1.19
C GLN A 48 -5.56 -6.90 0.65
N ASN A 49 -6.22 -8.06 0.74
CA ASN A 49 -5.67 -9.31 0.23
C ASN A 49 -5.56 -9.33 -1.30
N LEU A 50 -6.53 -8.71 -1.99
CA LEU A 50 -6.47 -8.53 -3.45
C LEU A 50 -5.28 -7.64 -3.85
N ARG A 51 -4.98 -6.59 -3.08
CA ARG A 51 -3.80 -5.75 -3.31
C ARG A 51 -2.50 -6.52 -3.07
N LEU A 52 -2.42 -7.32 -2.00
CA LEU A 52 -1.25 -8.17 -1.73
C LEU A 52 -1.06 -9.24 -2.81
N LEU A 53 -2.15 -9.82 -3.32
CA LEU A 53 -2.12 -10.79 -4.42
C LEU A 53 -1.49 -10.19 -5.69
N LEU A 54 -1.79 -8.93 -6.02
CA LEU A 54 -1.20 -8.21 -7.14
C LEU A 54 0.29 -7.89 -6.97
N LYS A 55 0.79 -7.87 -5.72
CA LYS A 55 2.23 -7.75 -5.44
C LYS A 55 2.94 -9.09 -5.57
N ALA A 56 2.31 -10.16 -5.04
CA ALA A 56 2.85 -11.51 -5.05
C ALA A 56 2.91 -12.15 -6.46
N LEU A 57 2.15 -11.60 -7.41
CA LEU A 57 2.03 -12.09 -8.78
C LEU A 57 2.34 -10.99 -9.81
N PRO A 58 3.58 -10.47 -9.87
CA PRO A 58 3.93 -9.36 -10.75
C PRO A 58 3.75 -9.71 -12.24
N GLN A 59 3.99 -10.96 -12.62
CA GLN A 59 3.86 -11.45 -14.00
C GLN A 59 2.40 -11.51 -14.49
N HIS A 60 1.44 -11.64 -13.58
CA HIS A 60 0.02 -11.74 -13.89
C HIS A 60 -0.75 -10.48 -13.48
N ARG A 61 -0.04 -9.42 -13.08
CA ARG A 61 -0.61 -8.19 -12.51
C ARG A 61 -1.60 -7.52 -13.45
N GLU A 62 -1.23 -7.33 -14.73
CA GLU A 62 -2.08 -6.65 -15.71
C GLU A 62 -3.40 -7.41 -15.93
N MET A 63 -3.31 -8.74 -16.10
CA MET A 63 -4.47 -9.59 -16.28
C MET A 63 -5.36 -9.62 -15.03
N LEU A 64 -4.79 -9.65 -13.82
CA LEU A 64 -5.56 -9.54 -12.58
C LEU A 64 -6.23 -8.16 -12.44
N LEU A 65 -5.58 -7.08 -12.85
CA LEU A 65 -6.17 -5.73 -12.84
C LEU A 65 -7.35 -5.60 -13.80
N GLU A 66 -7.38 -6.36 -14.90
CA GLU A 66 -8.52 -6.41 -15.79
C GLU A 66 -9.67 -7.27 -15.23
N LEU A 67 -9.33 -8.39 -14.58
CA LEU A 67 -10.32 -9.40 -14.17
C LEU A 67 -10.95 -9.12 -12.79
N ILE A 68 -10.22 -8.53 -11.84
CA ILE A 68 -10.74 -8.26 -10.48
C ILE A 68 -11.90 -7.25 -10.49
N PRO A 69 -11.85 -6.11 -11.22
CA PRO A 69 -12.96 -5.16 -11.25
C PRO A 69 -14.26 -5.73 -11.81
N LYS A 70 -14.20 -6.84 -12.58
CA LYS A 70 -15.40 -7.51 -13.10
C LYS A 70 -16.23 -8.21 -11.99
N GLU A 71 -15.61 -8.51 -10.84
CA GLU A 71 -16.28 -9.15 -9.69
C GLU A 71 -16.36 -8.23 -8.45
N PHE A 72 -15.55 -7.17 -8.38
CA PHE A 72 -15.48 -6.27 -7.24
C PHE A 72 -15.57 -4.81 -7.70
N ASP A 73 -16.79 -4.27 -7.78
CA ASP A 73 -17.05 -2.89 -8.24
C ASP A 73 -16.31 -1.83 -7.40
N ASP A 74 -16.10 -2.08 -6.11
CA ASP A 74 -15.39 -1.16 -5.21
C ASP A 74 -13.85 -1.24 -5.33
N PHE A 75 -13.32 -2.12 -6.19
CA PHE A 75 -11.89 -2.31 -6.36
C PHE A 75 -11.28 -1.23 -7.28
N THR A 76 -10.57 -0.28 -6.68
CA THR A 76 -9.90 0.79 -7.44
C THR A 76 -8.41 0.49 -7.65
N ALA A 77 -8.01 0.28 -8.91
CA ALA A 77 -6.63 0.05 -9.32
C ALA A 77 -5.68 1.22 -9.01
N ALA A 78 -6.23 2.43 -8.87
CA ALA A 78 -5.47 3.66 -8.62
C ALA A 78 -4.77 3.71 -7.24
N ALA A 79 -5.19 2.88 -6.28
CA ALA A 79 -4.56 2.79 -4.96
C ALA A 79 -3.44 1.73 -4.88
N ILE A 80 -3.12 1.06 -6.00
CA ILE A 80 -2.22 -0.11 -6.05
C ILE A 80 -0.80 0.28 -6.49
N ASP A 81 -0.53 1.59 -6.62
CA ASP A 81 0.84 2.11 -6.77
C ASP A 81 1.57 2.12 -5.43
N ASP A 82 1.65 0.94 -4.82
CA ASP A 82 2.50 0.64 -3.67
C ASP A 82 3.92 0.24 -4.16
N SER A 83 4.21 0.48 -5.45
CA SER A 83 5.55 0.49 -6.03
C SER A 83 6.33 1.75 -5.66
N THR A 84 5.69 2.78 -5.12
CA THR A 84 6.40 3.97 -4.66
C THR A 84 6.29 4.11 -3.13
N LYS A 85 7.17 3.38 -2.43
CA LYS A 85 7.77 3.90 -1.18
C LYS A 85 8.44 5.27 -1.39
N GLU A 86 8.57 5.71 -2.63
CA GLU A 86 9.08 7.02 -3.02
C GLU A 86 8.06 8.13 -2.78
N ILE A 87 8.54 9.21 -2.16
CA ILE A 87 7.78 10.43 -1.99
C ILE A 87 7.70 11.15 -3.36
N PRO A 88 6.49 11.46 -3.89
CA PRO A 88 6.36 12.12 -5.19
C PRO A 88 7.16 13.43 -5.27
N SER A 89 7.84 13.69 -6.40
CA SER A 89 8.62 14.92 -6.62
C SER A 89 7.79 16.19 -6.44
N ALA A 90 6.52 16.16 -6.87
CA ALA A 90 5.56 17.25 -6.67
C ALA A 90 5.33 17.58 -5.19
N PHE A 91 5.46 16.60 -4.29
CA PHE A 91 5.33 16.82 -2.86
C PHE A 91 6.51 17.63 -2.30
N TYR A 92 7.75 17.31 -2.69
CA TYR A 92 8.91 18.12 -2.33
C TYR A 92 8.78 19.56 -2.82
N ALA A 93 8.30 19.77 -4.05
CA ALA A 93 8.03 21.11 -4.57
C ALA A 93 7.02 21.88 -3.70
N ARG A 94 5.92 21.23 -3.26
CA ARG A 94 4.95 21.84 -2.33
C ARG A 94 5.57 22.21 -0.99
N VAL A 95 6.45 21.37 -0.43
CA VAL A 95 7.19 21.68 0.80
C VAL A 95 8.08 22.91 0.62
N PHE A 96 8.82 23.00 -0.49
CA PHE A 96 9.66 24.16 -0.78
C PHE A 96 8.86 25.44 -0.98
N ILE A 97 7.73 25.37 -1.69
CA ILE A 97 6.81 26.49 -1.86
C ILE A 97 6.32 26.95 -0.48
N ALA A 98 5.81 26.02 0.35
CA ALA A 98 5.33 26.33 1.70
C ALA A 98 6.43 26.99 2.56
N ARG A 99 7.69 26.54 2.47
CA ARG A 99 8.81 27.18 3.15
C ARG A 99 9.04 28.63 2.71
N GLY A 100 8.94 28.89 1.42
CA GLY A 100 9.19 30.21 0.82
C GLY A 100 8.04 31.21 0.96
N SER A 101 6.78 30.74 0.96
CA SER A 101 5.59 31.60 1.02
C SER A 101 5.02 31.80 2.42
N THR A 102 5.41 30.96 3.40
CA THR A 102 4.90 31.05 4.77
C THR A 102 5.78 31.95 5.65
N ALA A 103 5.13 32.83 6.42
CA ALA A 103 5.79 33.65 7.44
C ALA A 103 6.57 32.78 8.44
N GLU A 104 7.72 33.27 8.91
CA GLU A 104 8.67 32.49 9.71
C GLU A 104 8.04 31.88 10.97
N ALA A 105 7.19 32.63 11.66
CA ALA A 105 6.50 32.18 12.87
C ALA A 105 5.58 30.96 12.65
N LEU A 106 5.06 30.78 11.44
CA LEU A 106 4.12 29.69 11.10
C LEU A 106 4.80 28.53 10.35
N ARG A 107 6.00 28.77 9.81
CA ARG A 107 6.69 27.86 8.90
C ARG A 107 6.85 26.45 9.46
N PHE A 108 7.22 26.31 10.74
CA PHE A 108 7.37 24.99 11.38
C PHE A 108 6.05 24.22 11.33
N TRP A 109 4.97 24.82 11.83
CA TRP A 109 3.66 24.17 11.89
C TRP A 109 3.12 23.83 10.51
N SER A 110 3.20 24.76 9.56
CA SER A 110 2.70 24.55 8.19
C SER A 110 3.44 23.41 7.48
N ILE A 111 4.77 23.36 7.60
CA ILE A 111 5.57 22.29 6.98
C ILE A 111 5.34 20.95 7.70
N CYS A 112 5.34 20.93 9.04
CA CYS A 112 5.08 19.71 9.80
C CYS A 112 3.71 19.12 9.47
N ASN A 113 2.66 19.93 9.44
CA ASN A 113 1.32 19.45 9.09
C ASN A 113 1.28 18.85 7.68
N LEU A 114 1.90 19.51 6.71
CA LEU A 114 1.95 19.04 5.33
C LEU A 114 2.69 17.70 5.19
N ILE A 115 3.82 17.54 5.90
CA ILE A 115 4.58 16.29 5.94
C ILE A 115 3.82 15.18 6.65
N LEU A 116 3.23 15.45 7.82
CA LEU A 116 2.52 14.45 8.60
C LEU A 116 1.28 13.93 7.88
N GLN A 117 0.55 14.78 7.17
CA GLN A 117 -0.60 14.35 6.37
C GLN A 117 -0.20 13.39 5.24
N GLN A 118 0.88 13.71 4.51
CA GLN A 118 1.41 12.82 3.48
C GLN A 118 1.91 11.50 4.08
N ALA A 119 2.63 11.58 5.21
CA ALA A 119 3.17 10.41 5.90
C ALA A 119 2.05 9.48 6.38
N LEU A 120 0.97 10.00 6.97
CA LEU A 120 -0.18 9.18 7.39
C LEU A 120 -0.85 8.51 6.20
N GLY A 121 -1.03 9.22 5.08
CA GLY A 121 -1.60 8.63 3.87
C GLY A 121 -0.76 7.49 3.27
N GLN A 122 0.57 7.57 3.41
CA GLN A 122 1.49 6.54 2.89
C GLN A 122 1.75 5.41 3.88
N LEU A 123 1.85 5.71 5.18
CA LEU A 123 2.28 4.76 6.21
C LEU A 123 1.11 4.06 6.91
N ASP A 124 -0.06 4.69 6.98
CA ASP A 124 -1.29 4.10 7.52
C ASP A 124 -2.45 4.13 6.51
N PRO A 125 -2.28 3.55 5.30
CA PRO A 125 -3.30 3.60 4.25
C PRO A 125 -4.61 2.91 4.68
N ASP A 126 -4.50 1.89 5.54
CA ASP A 126 -5.62 1.09 6.03
C ASP A 126 -6.21 1.63 7.35
N ARG A 127 -5.70 2.76 7.87
CA ARG A 127 -6.15 3.43 9.11
C ARG A 127 -6.23 2.49 10.32
N LEU A 128 -5.23 1.62 10.47
CA LEU A 128 -5.14 0.66 11.56
C LEU A 128 -4.71 1.32 12.89
N GLY A 129 -4.31 2.59 12.83
CA GLY A 129 -3.93 3.39 13.99
C GLY A 129 -2.43 3.58 14.02
N MET A 130 -2.00 4.79 13.69
CA MET A 130 -0.59 5.19 13.70
C MET A 130 -0.37 6.44 14.55
N ALA A 131 0.70 6.41 15.35
CA ALA A 131 1.18 7.57 16.09
C ALA A 131 2.52 8.03 15.52
N VAL A 132 2.62 9.32 15.19
CA VAL A 132 3.85 9.95 14.68
C VAL A 132 4.30 11.04 15.65
N ASN A 133 5.55 10.96 16.11
CA ASN A 133 6.14 11.94 17.02
C ASN A 133 7.20 12.77 16.31
N VAL A 134 7.05 14.09 16.34
CA VAL A 134 8.05 15.03 15.81
C VAL A 134 8.90 15.53 16.97
N VAL A 135 10.18 15.17 16.97
CA VAL A 135 11.14 15.58 18.01
C VAL A 135 12.12 16.57 17.40
N ARG A 136 12.29 17.73 18.04
CA ARG A 136 13.28 18.73 17.65
C ARG A 136 14.43 18.72 18.64
N CYS A 137 15.64 18.41 18.15
CA CYS A 137 16.85 18.62 18.93
C CYS A 137 17.04 20.13 19.18
N MET A 138 17.20 20.49 20.45
CA MET A 138 17.51 21.86 20.85
C MET A 138 19.00 21.92 21.25
N PRO A 139 19.71 23.00 20.92
CA PRO A 139 21.08 23.17 21.41
C PRO A 139 21.07 23.21 22.95
N PRO A 140 22.12 22.71 23.61
CA PRO A 140 22.19 22.68 25.07
C PRO A 140 22.13 24.10 25.62
N LYS A 141 21.12 24.39 26.43
CA LYS A 141 21.10 25.63 27.22
C LYS A 141 22.16 25.50 28.31
N ASN A 142 23.20 26.33 28.24
CA ASN A 142 24.30 26.38 29.21
C ASN A 142 25.15 25.09 29.30
N GLY A 143 25.38 24.39 28.19
CA GLY A 143 26.29 23.23 28.15
C GLY A 143 25.77 21.96 28.84
N LYS A 144 24.50 21.93 29.26
CA LYS A 144 23.84 20.71 29.77
C LYS A 144 22.78 20.25 28.79
N VAL A 145 22.85 18.97 28.39
CA VAL A 145 21.76 18.27 27.72
C VAL A 145 20.73 17.93 28.80
N ARG A 146 19.47 18.32 28.61
CA ARG A 146 18.35 17.96 29.49
C ARG A 146 17.70 16.69 29.01
#